data_AF-A0A897NNK2-F1
#
_entry.id   AF-A0A897NNK2-F1
#
_cell.length_a   1.000
_cell.length_b   1.000
_cell.length_c   1.000
_cell.angle_alpha   90.00
_cell.angle_beta   90.00
_cell.angle_gamma   90.00
#
_symmetry.space_group_name_H-M   'P 1'
#
loop_
_entity.id
_entity.type
_entity.pdbx_description
1 polymer ?
#
loop_
_entity_poly.entity_id
_entity_poly.type
_entity_poly.pdbx_seq_one_letter_code
_entity_poly.pdbx_strand_id
1 'polypeptide(L)' 'MAGRETFERAGRSGVIPMTYTLEISDDLKERLDAHTDEGQSYEEFIEELVSVYETEGAFLQEGYSE' A
#
# COMPACT_ATOMS: atom_id res chain seq x y z
N MET A 1 -13.11 -17.22 -49.61
CA MET A 1 -13.58 -15.96 -48.97
C MET A 1 -14.12 -16.36 -47.60
N ALA A 2 -13.31 -16.30 -46.56
CA ALA A 2 -13.16 -15.15 -45.67
C ALA A 2 -14.37 -15.00 -44.72
N GLY A 3 -14.21 -15.55 -43.51
CA GLY A 3 -15.03 -15.28 -42.34
C GLY A 3 -14.11 -15.41 -41.14
N ARG A 4 -13.30 -14.37 -40.90
CA ARG A 4 -12.40 -14.28 -39.75
C ARG A 4 -13.28 -14.08 -38.52
N GLU A 5 -13.51 -15.12 -37.73
CA GLU A 5 -13.92 -14.95 -36.35
C GLU A 5 -12.70 -14.45 -35.58
N THR A 6 -12.48 -13.15 -35.69
CA THR A 6 -11.63 -12.38 -34.79
C THR A 6 -12.21 -12.55 -33.40
N PHE A 7 -11.68 -13.51 -32.64
CA PHE A 7 -11.72 -13.46 -31.19
C PHE A 7 -11.01 -12.16 -30.81
N GLU A 8 -11.78 -11.09 -30.69
CA GLU A 8 -11.40 -9.84 -30.03
C GLU A 8 -11.13 -10.22 -28.58
N ARG A 9 -9.94 -10.76 -28.34
CA ARG A 9 -9.39 -10.97 -27.02
C ARG A 9 -9.12 -9.57 -26.50
N ALA A 10 -10.17 -8.96 -25.95
CA ALA A 10 -10.11 -7.71 -25.24
C ALA A 10 -8.91 -7.80 -24.30
N GLY A 11 -7.88 -7.01 -24.62
CA GLY A 11 -6.78 -6.75 -23.73
C GLY A 11 -7.38 -6.09 -22.51
N ARG A 12 -7.76 -6.91 -21.52
CA ARG A 12 -7.79 -6.47 -20.15
C ARG A 12 -6.35 -6.08 -19.86
N SER A 13 -6.03 -4.80 -20.05
CA SER A 13 -4.96 -4.15 -19.30
C SER A 13 -5.41 -4.13 -17.85
N GLY A 14 -5.52 -5.31 -17.25
CA GLY A 14 -5.63 -5.47 -15.82
C GLY A 14 -4.26 -5.08 -15.31
N VAL A 15 -4.08 -3.82 -14.96
CA VAL A 15 -3.08 -3.49 -13.96
C VAL A 15 -3.46 -4.33 -12.74
N ILE A 16 -2.76 -5.46 -12.57
CA ILE A 16 -2.82 -6.22 -11.33
C ILE A 16 -2.38 -5.24 -10.26
N PRO A 17 -3.21 -4.92 -9.25
CA PRO A 17 -2.75 -4.07 -8.16
C PRO A 17 -1.48 -4.72 -7.63
N MET A 18 -0.38 -3.97 -7.66
CA MET A 18 0.90 -4.44 -7.15
C MET A 18 0.77 -4.47 -5.63
N THR A 19 0.22 -5.57 -5.14
CA THR A 19 0.10 -5.84 -3.72
C THR A 19 1.42 -6.41 -3.24
N TYR A 20 1.97 -5.78 -2.22
CA TYR A 20 3.20 -6.23 -1.57
C TYR A 20 2.82 -6.91 -0.25
N THR A 21 3.49 -8.01 0.06
CA THR A 21 3.30 -8.69 1.35
C THR A 21 4.41 -8.24 2.30
N LEU A 22 4.02 -7.74 3.46
CA LEU A 22 4.92 -7.36 4.55
C LEU A 22 4.86 -8.44 5.63
N GLU A 23 6.01 -9.04 5.95
CA GLU A 23 6.12 -9.92 7.11
C GLU A 23 6.42 -9.07 8.34
N ILE A 24 5.55 -9.16 9.35
CA ILE A 24 5.65 -8.40 10.60
C ILE A 24 5.62 -9.35 11.80
N SER A 25 6.19 -8.91 12.91
CA SER A 25 6.10 -9.64 14.18
C SER A 25 4.69 -9.56 14.76
N ASP A 26 4.32 -10.57 15.56
CA ASP A 26 3.00 -10.63 16.21
C ASP A 26 2.75 -9.39 17.11
N ASP A 27 3.79 -8.92 17.82
CA ASP A 27 3.75 -7.69 18.60
C ASP A 27 3.40 -6.46 17.76
N LEU A 28 4.02 -6.30 16.58
CA LEU A 28 3.70 -5.19 15.69
C LEU A 28 2.27 -5.32 15.16
N LYS A 29 1.83 -6.53 14.85
CA LYS A 29 0.46 -6.79 14.42
C LYS A 29 -0.56 -6.42 15.50
N GLU A 30 -0.35 -6.81 16.76
CA GLU A 30 -1.21 -6.41 17.89
C GLU A 30 -1.26 -4.89 18.05
N ARG A 31 -0.13 -4.22 17.88
CA ARG A 31 -0.08 -2.75 17.94
C ARG A 31 -0.86 -2.10 16.80
N LEU A 32 -0.76 -2.64 15.58
CA LEU A 32 -1.59 -2.18 14.45
C LEU A 32 -3.06 -2.36 14.80
N ASP A 33 -3.48 -3.55 15.21
CA ASP A 33 -4.87 -3.86 15.58
C ASP A 33 -5.44 -2.90 16.64
N ALA A 34 -4.63 -2.56 17.66
CA ALA A 34 -5.01 -1.64 18.71
C ALA A 34 -5.13 -0.16 18.28
N HIS A 35 -4.48 0.23 17.17
CA HIS A 35 -4.48 1.60 16.66
C HIS A 35 -5.29 1.78 15.38
N THR A 36 -5.76 0.69 14.78
CA THR A 36 -6.62 0.72 13.58
C THR A 36 -8.06 0.99 14.02
N ASP A 37 -8.75 1.93 13.37
CA ASP A 37 -10.14 2.27 13.70
C ASP A 37 -11.14 1.26 13.11
N GLU A 38 -12.42 1.32 13.53
CA GLU A 38 -13.42 0.33 13.11
C GLU A 38 -13.64 0.34 11.59
N GLY A 39 -13.16 -0.71 10.92
CA GLY A 39 -13.28 -0.89 9.47
C GLY A 39 -12.14 -0.27 8.65
N GLN A 40 -11.15 0.35 9.30
CA GLN A 40 -9.93 0.81 8.63
C GLN A 40 -9.04 -0.39 8.28
N SER A 41 -8.42 -0.36 7.09
CA SER A 41 -7.44 -1.37 6.69
C SER A 41 -6.04 -1.03 7.19
N TYR A 42 -5.18 -2.02 7.40
CA TYR A 42 -3.77 -1.76 7.76
C TYR A 42 -3.04 -0.92 6.69
N GLU A 43 -3.42 -1.05 5.41
CA GLU A 43 -2.89 -0.20 4.33
C GLU A 43 -3.19 1.28 4.60
N GLU A 44 -4.45 1.62 4.84
CA GLU A 44 -4.87 3.01 5.15
C GLU A 44 -4.18 3.53 6.42
N PHE A 45 -4.08 2.70 7.46
CA PHE A 45 -3.38 3.10 8.69
C PHE A 45 -1.88 3.36 8.44
N ILE A 46 -1.23 2.53 7.63
CA ILE A 46 0.19 2.70 7.27
C ILE A 46 0.38 3.93 6.37
N GLU A 47 -0.52 4.19 5.42
CA GLU A 47 -0.49 5.40 4.58
C GLU A 47 -0.62 6.67 5.42
N GLU A 48 -1.55 6.68 6.38
CA GLU A 48 -1.70 7.79 7.33
C GLU A 48 -0.43 7.98 8.17
N LEU A 49 0.16 6.90 8.70
CA LEU A 49 1.43 6.96 9.43
C LEU A 49 2.56 7.56 8.57
N VAL A 50 2.68 7.11 7.31
CA VAL A 50 3.71 7.63 6.39
C VAL A 50 3.45 9.10 6.09
N SER A 51 2.20 9.50 5.83
CA SER A 51 1.80 10.89 5.61
C SER A 51 2.13 11.79 6.82
N VAL A 52 1.93 11.28 8.03
CA VAL A 52 2.35 11.92 9.28
C VAL A 52 3.88 12.10 9.30
N TYR A 53 4.67 11.08 8.97
CA TYR A 53 6.13 11.21 8.86
C TYR A 53 6.57 12.12 7.72
N GLU A 54 5.86 12.22 6.60
CA GLU A 54 6.22 13.11 5.48
C GLU A 54 5.86 14.57 5.79
N THR A 55 4.76 14.79 6.49
CA THR A 55 4.24 16.12 6.85
C THR A 55 4.96 16.68 8.08
N GLU A 56 5.17 15.86 9.12
CA GLU A 56 5.86 16.25 10.36
C GLU A 56 7.38 16.02 10.28
N GLY A 57 7.86 15.15 9.38
CA GLY A 57 9.28 14.79 9.21
C GLY A 57 10.12 15.77 8.39
N ALA A 58 9.63 16.97 8.11
CA ALA A 58 10.54 18.11 7.91
C ALA A 58 11.49 18.30 9.12
N PHE A 59 11.17 17.73 10.29
CA PHE A 59 12.01 17.75 11.49
C PHE A 59 13.07 16.63 11.59
N LEU A 60 13.10 15.64 10.67
CA LEU A 60 14.12 14.57 10.67
C LEU A 60 15.38 14.94 9.87
N GLN A 61 15.55 16.22 9.51
CA GLN A 61 16.74 16.76 8.83
C GLN A 61 17.71 17.53 9.74
N GLU A 62 17.66 17.38 11.07
CA GLU A 62 18.68 17.96 11.97
C GLU A 62 19.12 16.92 13.01
N GLY A 63 19.83 15.87 12.58
CA GLY A 63 20.29 14.86 13.55
C GLY A 63 21.24 13.77 13.06
N TYR A 64 21.50 13.64 11.76
CA TYR A 64 22.66 12.88 11.25
C TYR A 64 23.72 13.86 10.75
N SER A 65 24.22 14.67 11.67
CA SER A 65 25.52 15.32 11.55
C SER A 65 26.31 14.98 12.80
N GLU A 66 27.01 13.85 12.72
CA GLU A 66 28.33 13.68 13.33
C GLU A 66 29.18 12.84 12.37
#